data_AF-A0A7S7QGG9-F1
#
_entry.id   AF-A0A7S7QGG9-F1
#
_cell.length_a   1.000
_cell.length_b   1.000
_cell.length_c   1.000
_cell.angle_alpha   90.00
_cell.angle_beta   90.00
_cell.angle_gamma   90.00
#
_symmetry.space_group_name_H-M   'P 1'
#
loop_
_entity.id
_entity.type
_entity.pdbx_description
1 polymer ?
#
loop_
_entity_poly.entity_id
_entity_poly.type
_entity_poly.pdbx_seq_one_letter_code
_entity_poly.pdbx_strand_id
1 'polypeptide(L)'
;MISEEVLSQPPSDPERPENYTKLYELWKEARGVVDFVATDEEKFGDWDLRVQSLLDPAEREFYLSPYDGLDLRYLDYRSVSRMNHLTKILLNRQGINAHGSR
;
A
#
# COMPACT_ATOMS: atom_id res chain seq x y z
N MET A 1 9.30 -9.62 -8.85
CA MET A 1 9.38 -8.14 -8.85
C MET A 1 8.16 -7.67 -9.63
N ILE A 2 7.18 -7.02 -9.00
CA ILE A 2 6.02 -6.46 -9.72
C ILE A 2 6.54 -5.25 -10.51
N SER A 3 6.40 -5.26 -11.83
CA SER A 3 6.81 -4.15 -12.69
C SER A 3 5.86 -2.97 -12.47
N GLU A 4 6.43 -1.78 -12.30
CA GLU A 4 5.71 -0.50 -12.17
C GLU A 4 4.74 -0.26 -13.34
N GLU A 5 5.06 -0.84 -14.49
CA GLU A 5 4.27 -0.89 -15.71
C GLU A 5 2.87 -1.48 -15.49
N VAL A 6 2.76 -2.50 -14.64
CA VAL A 6 1.46 -3.10 -14.28
C VAL A 6 0.61 -2.07 -13.55
N LEU A 7 1.13 -1.48 -12.47
CA LEU A 7 0.41 -0.52 -11.61
C LEU A 7 0.13 0.84 -12.27
N SER A 8 0.76 1.15 -13.40
CA SER A 8 0.53 2.39 -14.14
C SER A 8 -0.77 2.40 -14.97
N GLN A 9 -1.39 1.24 -15.15
CA GLN A 9 -2.63 1.09 -15.94
C GLN A 9 -3.87 1.51 -15.14
N PRO A 10 -4.95 1.97 -15.82
CA PRO A 10 -6.25 2.20 -15.18
C PRO A 10 -6.73 0.95 -14.43
N PRO A 11 -7.36 1.09 -13.25
CA PRO A 11 -7.85 -0.05 -12.49
C PRO A 11 -8.94 -0.78 -13.28
N SER A 12 -8.88 -2.10 -13.28
CA SER A 12 -9.93 -2.94 -13.88
C SER A 12 -11.21 -2.97 -13.04
N ASP A 13 -11.12 -2.65 -11.74
CA ASP A 13 -12.27 -2.44 -10.87
C ASP A 13 -12.57 -0.93 -10.72
N PRO A 14 -13.71 -0.43 -11.25
CA PRO A 14 -14.05 0.99 -11.26
C PRO A 14 -14.69 1.46 -9.94
N GLU A 15 -14.67 0.70 -8.86
CA GLU A 15 -15.08 1.22 -7.56
C GLU A 15 -14.05 2.26 -7.04
N ARG A 16 -14.32 3.54 -7.33
CA ARG A 16 -13.53 4.75 -6.97
C ARG A 16 -12.18 4.88 -7.70
N PRO A 17 -12.18 5.04 -9.03
CA PRO A 17 -10.95 5.19 -9.83
C PRO A 17 -10.10 6.40 -9.41
N GLU A 18 -10.73 7.45 -8.88
CA GLU A 18 -10.05 8.64 -8.36
C GLU A 18 -9.20 8.34 -7.11
N ASN A 19 -9.60 7.36 -6.31
CA ASN A 19 -8.81 6.92 -5.15
C ASN A 19 -7.65 6.03 -5.58
N TYR A 20 -7.80 5.26 -6.65
CA TYR A 20 -6.71 4.44 -7.20
C TYR A 20 -5.51 5.30 -7.60
N THR A 21 -5.73 6.34 -8.42
CA THR A 21 -4.64 7.24 -8.85
C THR A 21 -3.92 7.86 -7.65
N LYS A 22 -4.67 8.33 -6.65
CA LYS A 22 -4.09 8.92 -5.42
C LYS A 22 -3.28 7.90 -4.62
N LEU A 23 -3.77 6.68 -4.47
CA LEU A 23 -3.04 5.59 -3.79
C LEU A 23 -1.77 5.20 -4.55
N TYR A 24 -1.82 5.19 -5.88
CA TYR A 24 -0.64 4.91 -6.71
C TYR A 24 0.43 5.99 -6.57
N GLU A 25 0.05 7.28 -6.53
CA GLU A 25 1.01 8.37 -6.26
C GLU A 25 1.64 8.23 -4.86
N LEU A 26 0.85 7.92 -3.83
CA LEU A 26 1.37 7.66 -2.47
C LEU A 26 2.32 6.46 -2.41
N TRP A 27 2.05 5.43 -3.20
CA TRP A 27 2.92 4.27 -3.31
C TRP A 27 4.24 4.60 -4.00
N LYS A 28 4.22 5.41 -5.06
CA LYS A 28 5.44 5.90 -5.72
C LYS A 28 6.26 6.81 -4.80
N GLU A 29 5.59 7.71 -4.06
CA GLU A 29 6.21 8.59 -3.05
C GLU A 29 7.06 7.76 -2.07
N ALA A 30 6.50 6.68 -1.54
CA ALA A 30 7.19 5.82 -0.60
C ALA A 30 8.23 4.88 -1.25
N ARG A 31 7.99 4.38 -2.48
CA ARG A 31 8.91 3.47 -3.18
C ARG A 31 10.13 4.18 -3.78
N GLY A 32 9.98 5.44 -4.19
CA GLY A 32 11.04 6.26 -4.78
C GLY A 32 12.11 6.70 -3.79
N VAL A 33 11.90 6.48 -2.49
CA VAL A 33 12.82 6.90 -1.44
C VAL A 33 13.25 5.65 -0.67
N VAL A 34 14.50 5.24 -0.89
CA VAL A 34 15.14 4.02 -0.36
C VAL A 34 15.01 3.89 1.16
N ASP A 35 14.90 5.03 1.87
CA ASP A 35 14.82 5.13 3.34
C ASP A 35 13.60 5.93 3.85
N PHE A 36 12.55 6.14 3.03
CA PHE A 36 11.46 7.10 3.33
C PHE A 36 10.88 6.92 4.72
N VAL A 37 10.82 5.66 5.13
CA VAL A 37 10.01 5.22 6.26
C VAL A 37 10.85 4.72 7.42
N ALA A 38 12.14 4.45 7.23
CA ALA A 38 13.00 3.95 8.29
C ALA A 38 13.53 5.06 9.21
N THR A 39 13.38 6.34 8.84
CA THR A 39 14.13 7.45 9.46
C THR A 39 13.27 8.59 10.03
N ASP A 40 11.96 8.64 9.75
CA ASP A 40 11.09 9.74 10.19
C ASP A 40 9.66 9.25 10.52
N GLU A 41 9.39 9.08 11.82
CA GLU A 41 8.11 8.55 12.31
C GLU A 41 6.92 9.50 12.05
N GLU A 42 7.15 10.81 12.06
CA GLU A 42 6.13 11.82 11.77
C GLU A 42 5.70 11.75 10.32
N LYS A 43 6.68 11.75 9.39
CA LYS A 43 6.39 11.61 7.95
C LYS A 43 5.72 10.29 7.63
N PHE A 44 6.13 9.20 8.27
CA PHE A 44 5.43 7.92 8.11
C PHE A 44 3.98 8.01 8.59
N GLY A 45 3.74 8.59 9.77
CA GLY A 45 2.39 8.76 10.31
C GLY A 45 1.48 9.55 9.37
N ASP A 46 1.97 10.67 8.83
CA ASP A 46 1.23 11.50 7.88
C ASP A 46 0.93 10.76 6.57
N TRP A 47 1.92 10.05 6.03
CA TRP A 47 1.74 9.22 4.85
C TRP A 47 0.73 8.10 5.10
N ASP A 48 0.82 7.40 6.24
CA ASP A 48 -0.04 6.29 6.60
C ASP A 48 -1.51 6.74 6.75
N LEU A 49 -1.74 7.91 7.36
CA LEU A 49 -3.08 8.51 7.45
C LEU A 49 -3.66 8.88 6.09
N ARG A 50 -2.83 9.44 5.18
CA ARG A 50 -3.25 9.75 3.81
C ARG A 50 -3.67 8.49 3.07
N VAL A 51 -2.90 7.40 3.17
CA VAL A 51 -3.28 6.09 2.60
C VAL A 51 -4.60 5.61 3.18
N GLN A 52 -4.72 5.52 4.51
CA GLN A 52 -5.93 5.02 5.17
C GLN A 52 -7.19 5.80 4.75
N SER A 53 -7.10 7.12 4.54
CA SER A 53 -8.23 7.97 4.14
C SER A 53 -8.83 7.63 2.77
N LEU A 54 -8.08 6.96 1.90
CA LEU A 54 -8.46 6.62 0.52
C LEU A 54 -8.97 5.18 0.35
N LEU A 55 -8.74 4.34 1.36
CA LEU A 55 -9.19 2.95 1.41
C LEU A 55 -10.65 2.86 1.82
N ASP A 56 -11.36 1.89 1.25
CA ASP A 56 -12.67 1.47 1.79
C ASP A 56 -12.49 0.72 3.12
N PRO A 57 -13.58 0.42 3.87
CA PRO A 57 -13.47 -0.24 5.16
C PRO A 57 -12.77 -1.60 5.13
N ALA A 58 -13.01 -2.43 4.10
CA ALA A 58 -12.44 -3.78 4.01
C ALA A 58 -10.95 -3.71 3.64
N GLU A 59 -10.59 -2.84 2.71
CA GLU A 59 -9.20 -2.58 2.37
C GLU A 59 -8.43 -1.98 3.54
N ARG A 60 -9.05 -1.08 4.32
CA ARG A 60 -8.42 -0.49 5.50
C ARG A 60 -8.18 -1.55 6.57
N GLU A 61 -9.12 -2.45 6.80
CA GLU A 61 -8.95 -3.58 7.72
C GLU A 61 -7.77 -4.46 7.28
N PHE A 62 -7.70 -4.84 6.00
CA PHE A 62 -6.58 -5.58 5.44
C PHE A 62 -5.26 -4.80 5.54
N TYR A 63 -5.26 -3.52 5.20
CA TYR A 63 -4.09 -2.65 5.26
C TYR A 63 -3.50 -2.59 6.67
N LEU A 64 -4.36 -2.48 7.68
CA LEU A 64 -3.99 -2.38 9.08
C LEU A 64 -3.66 -3.72 9.74
N SER A 65 -4.00 -4.84 9.10
CA SER A 65 -3.82 -6.18 9.66
C SER A 65 -2.36 -6.42 10.07
N PRO A 66 -2.13 -7.22 11.13
CA PRO A 66 -0.78 -7.62 11.49
C PRO A 66 -0.13 -8.37 10.30
N TYR A 67 1.18 -8.21 10.18
CA TYR A 67 1.98 -9.00 9.25
C TYR A 67 2.68 -10.10 10.04
N ASP A 68 2.37 -11.35 9.74
CA ASP A 68 2.90 -12.49 10.49
C ASP A 68 4.43 -12.46 10.58
N GLY A 69 4.95 -12.56 11.80
CA GLY A 69 6.38 -12.57 12.06
C GLY A 69 7.06 -11.20 12.10
N LEU A 70 6.35 -10.08 11.91
CA LEU A 70 6.90 -8.73 12.08
C LEU A 70 6.43 -8.08 13.40
N ASP A 71 7.38 -7.56 14.17
CA ASP A 71 7.08 -6.73 15.33
C ASP A 71 6.83 -5.28 14.90
N LEU A 72 5.55 -4.93 14.79
CA LEU A 72 5.12 -3.61 14.28
C LEU A 72 5.44 -2.44 15.22
N ARG A 73 6.07 -2.68 16.39
CA ARG A 73 6.62 -1.62 17.23
C ARG A 73 7.80 -0.93 16.56
N TYR A 74 8.59 -1.65 15.77
CA TYR A 74 9.67 -1.07 15.00
C TYR A 74 9.13 -0.39 13.75
N LEU A 75 9.59 0.84 13.52
CA LEU A 75 9.09 1.69 12.44
C LEU A 75 9.35 1.01 11.09
N ASP A 76 10.58 0.59 10.81
CA ASP A 76 10.99 -0.11 9.60
C ASP A 76 10.11 -1.33 9.26
N TYR A 77 9.77 -2.15 10.26
CA TYR A 77 8.90 -3.31 10.07
C TYR A 77 7.45 -2.90 9.77
N ARG A 78 6.95 -1.87 10.46
CA ARG A 78 5.63 -1.31 10.20
C ARG A 78 5.54 -0.73 8.79
N SER A 79 6.57 -0.01 8.36
CA SER A 79 6.70 0.56 7.02
C SER A 79 6.65 -0.49 5.92
N VAL A 80 7.47 -1.55 6.06
CA VAL A 80 7.53 -2.65 5.10
C VAL A 80 6.18 -3.35 5.02
N SER A 81 5.54 -3.59 6.17
CA SER A 81 4.20 -4.17 6.23
C SER A 81 3.18 -3.32 5.47
N ARG A 82 3.11 -2.02 5.75
CA ARG A 82 2.18 -1.09 5.09
C ARG A 82 2.41 -1.00 3.58
N MET A 83 3.66 -0.91 3.14
CA MET A 83 3.99 -0.90 1.72
C MET A 83 3.58 -2.19 1.01
N ASN A 84 3.78 -3.35 1.65
CA ASN A 84 3.36 -4.62 1.10
C ASN A 84 1.83 -4.72 0.98
N HIS A 85 1.08 -4.28 1.99
CA HIS A 85 -0.37 -4.29 1.94
C HIS A 85 -0.92 -3.31 0.91
N LEU A 86 -0.40 -2.09 0.84
CA LEU A 86 -0.77 -1.11 -0.18
C LEU A 86 -0.52 -1.65 -1.59
N THR A 87 0.62 -2.32 -1.81
CA THR A 87 0.92 -2.96 -3.10
C THR A 87 -0.12 -4.02 -3.47
N LYS A 88 -0.52 -4.87 -2.51
CA LYS A 88 -1.56 -5.89 -2.74
C LYS A 88 -2.92 -5.28 -3.05
N ILE A 89 -3.30 -4.21 -2.36
CA ILE A 89 -4.54 -3.46 -2.62
C ILE A 89 -4.54 -2.91 -4.05
N LEU A 90 -3.43 -2.25 -4.46
CA LEU A 90 -3.32 -1.69 -5.82
C LEU A 90 -3.41 -2.78 -6.90
N LEU A 91 -2.78 -3.95 -6.69
CA LEU A 91 -2.93 -5.09 -7.61
C LEU A 91 -4.37 -5.60 -7.67
N ASN A 92 -5.01 -5.76 -6.52
CA ASN A 92 -6.40 -6.23 -6.44
C ASN A 92 -7.34 -5.31 -7.22
N ARG A 93 -7.20 -3.98 -7.05
CA ARG A 93 -7.97 -2.98 -7.82
C ARG A 93 -7.70 -3.02 -9.33
N GLN A 94 -6.55 -3.52 -9.76
CA GLN A 94 -6.29 -3.78 -11.18
C GLN A 94 -6.90 -5.09 -11.70
N GLY A 95 -7.69 -5.80 -10.89
CA GLY A 95 -8.18 -7.14 -11.21
C GLY A 95 -7.07 -8.19 -11.21
N ILE A 96 -5.88 -7.83 -10.71
CA ILE A 96 -4.76 -8.75 -10.54
C ILE A 96 -4.89 -9.29 -9.13
N ASN A 97 -5.77 -10.28 -8.99
CA ASN A 97 -5.79 -11.10 -7.80
C ASN A 97 -4.40 -11.71 -7.67
N ALA A 98 -3.67 -11.34 -6.61
CA ALA A 98 -2.52 -12.09 -6.17
C ALA A 98 -3.00 -13.44 -5.62
N HIS A 99 -3.54 -14.30 -6.50
CA HIS A 99 -3.74 -15.71 -6.24
C HIS A 99 -2.36 -16.38 -6.21
N GLY A 100 -1.67 -16.18 -5.10
CA GLY A 100 -0.74 -17.15 -4.56
C GLY A 100 -1.55 -18.25 -3.89
N SER A 101 -1.65 -19.38 -4.56
CA SER A 101 -2.34 -20.62 -4.21
C SER A 101 -2.38 -21.00 -2.72
N ARG A 102 -3.60 -21.17 -2.20
CA ARG A 102 -4.16 -22.30 -1.43
C ARG A 102 -5.07 -21.85 -0.30
#